data_AF-A0A7J3Z6B8-F1
#
_entry.id   AF-A0A7J3Z6B8-F1
#
_cell.length_a   1.000
_cell.length_b   1.000
_cell.length_c   1.000
_cell.angle_alpha   90.00
_cell.angle_beta   90.00
_cell.angle_gamma   90.00
#
_symmetry.space_group_name_H-M   'P 1'
#
loop_
_entity.id
_entity.type
_entity.pdbx_description
1 polymer ?
#
loop_
_entity_poly.entity_id
_entity_poly.type
_entity_poly.pdbx_seq_one_letter_code
_entity_poly.pdbx_strand_id
1 'polypeptide(L)'
;MGQGVNLKVYRNSDVLKVVGFIPPGHTHMRLAIVLRDQVIVLQEASVAAIVRAYVDIVTHPTRKAVEFTQARLSRDSKKPGYAEYQLVESNKSEDEVVSEWSNILRSEPT
;
A
#
# COMPACT_ATOMS: atom_id res chain seq x y z
N MET A 1 10.70 -4.52 13.81
CA MET A 1 11.73 -4.05 12.87
C MET A 1 12.32 -2.77 13.42
N GLY A 2 13.65 -2.67 13.49
CA GLY A 2 14.36 -1.46 13.90
C GLY A 2 15.03 -0.80 12.69
N GLN A 3 14.30 0.06 12.00
CA GLN A 3 14.82 1.14 11.15
C GLN A 3 13.75 2.23 11.19
N GLY A 4 14.14 3.46 11.53
CA GLY A 4 13.20 4.59 11.66
C GLY A 4 12.47 4.82 10.34
N VAL A 5 11.18 4.55 10.32
CA VAL A 5 10.31 4.95 9.21
C VAL A 5 10.27 6.47 9.23
N ASN A 6 10.77 7.12 8.18
CA ASN A 6 10.55 8.55 8.00
C ASN A 6 9.07 8.73 7.61
N LEU A 7 8.23 9.04 8.58
CA LEU A 7 6.80 9.22 8.36
C LEU A 7 6.55 10.61 7.79
N LYS A 8 6.01 10.67 6.58
CA LYS A 8 5.49 11.90 6.00
C LYS A 8 3.99 11.78 5.76
N VAL A 9 3.23 12.65 6.41
CA VAL A 9 1.77 12.72 6.25
C VAL A 9 1.42 13.79 5.23
N TYR A 10 0.68 13.39 4.20
CA TYR A 10 0.17 14.30 3.17
C TYR A 10 -1.29 14.64 3.43
N ARG A 11 -1.62 15.94 3.47
CA ARG A 11 -3.01 16.38 3.47
C ARG A 11 -3.56 16.29 2.05
N ASN A 12 -4.88 16.22 1.89
CA ASN A 12 -5.49 16.25 0.57
C ASN A 12 -5.09 17.50 -0.24
N SER A 13 -4.83 18.63 0.43
CA SER A 13 -4.33 19.87 -0.21
C SER A 13 -2.93 19.75 -0.79
N ASP A 14 -2.16 18.73 -0.41
CA ASP A 14 -0.80 18.47 -0.86
C ASP A 14 -0.77 17.52 -2.06
N VAL A 15 -1.88 16.84 -2.35
CA VAL A 15 -2.04 15.95 -3.50
C VAL A 15 -2.47 16.78 -4.71
N LEU A 16 -1.59 16.91 -5.69
CA LEU A 16 -1.84 17.69 -6.90
C LEU A 16 -2.56 16.87 -7.98
N LYS A 17 -2.18 15.59 -8.14
CA LYS A 17 -2.78 14.70 -9.14
C LYS A 17 -2.57 13.23 -8.80
N VAL A 18 -3.52 12.38 -9.21
CA VAL A 18 -3.36 10.92 -9.26
C VAL A 18 -3.56 10.47 -10.71
N VAL A 19 -2.64 9.68 -11.26
CA VAL A 19 -2.65 9.27 -12.67
C VAL A 19 -2.42 7.76 -12.78
N GLY A 20 -3.43 7.04 -13.25
CA GLY A 20 -3.29 5.65 -13.70
C GLY A 20 -2.98 5.61 -15.19
N PHE A 21 -1.95 4.87 -15.60
CA PHE A 21 -1.59 4.72 -17.00
C PHE A 21 -0.86 3.39 -17.25
N ILE A 22 -0.90 2.92 -18.50
CA ILE A 22 -0.09 1.78 -18.95
C ILE A 22 1.00 2.35 -19.87
N PRO A 23 2.29 2.28 -19.51
CA PRO A 23 3.35 2.77 -20.39
C PRO A 23 3.38 2.00 -21.71
N PRO A 24 3.84 2.62 -22.82
CA PRO A 24 4.04 1.90 -24.08
C PRO A 24 4.89 0.63 -23.89
N GLY A 25 4.47 -0.47 -24.51
CA GLY A 25 5.17 -1.76 -24.42
C GLY A 25 4.99 -2.50 -23.09
N HIS A 26 4.15 -2.02 -22.18
CA HIS A 26 3.86 -2.69 -20.91
C HIS A 26 2.43 -3.22 -20.88
N THR A 27 2.21 -4.32 -20.16
CA THR A 27 0.87 -4.89 -19.93
C THR A 27 0.23 -4.37 -18.64
N HIS A 28 1.07 -4.00 -17.66
CA HIS A 28 0.62 -3.64 -16.32
C HIS A 28 0.60 -2.13 -16.10
N MET A 29 -0.38 -1.67 -15.33
CA MET A 29 -0.52 -0.26 -15.01
C MET A 29 0.60 0.26 -14.10
N ARG A 30 0.75 1.57 -14.11
CA ARG A 30 1.45 2.38 -13.11
C ARG A 30 0.48 3.38 -12.52
N LEU A 31 0.66 3.68 -11.24
CA LEU A 31 -0.06 4.76 -10.57
C LEU A 31 0.95 5.82 -10.15
N ALA A 32 0.84 7.01 -10.72
CA ALA A 32 1.61 8.18 -10.28
C ALA A 32 0.78 9.03 -9.31
N ILE A 33 1.34 9.33 -8.15
CA ILE A 33 0.79 10.26 -7.16
C ILE A 33 1.72 11.49 -7.17
N VAL A 34 1.21 12.60 -7.68
CA VAL A 34 1.93 13.88 -7.75
C VAL A 34 1.59 14.67 -6.50
N LEU A 35 2.59 14.89 -5.66
CA LEU A 35 2.51 15.64 -4.41
C LEU A 35 3.24 16.98 -4.59
N ARG A 36 3.05 17.91 -3.65
CA ARG A 36 3.69 19.24 -3.74
C ARG A 36 5.22 19.22 -3.79
N ASP A 37 5.84 18.21 -3.21
CA ASP A 37 7.28 18.11 -3.03
C ASP A 37 7.92 16.92 -3.76
N GLN A 38 7.13 15.95 -4.22
CA GLN A 38 7.63 14.76 -4.91
C GLN A 38 6.58 14.07 -5.79
N VAL A 39 7.03 13.12 -6.60
CA VAL A 39 6.16 12.22 -7.38
C VAL A 39 6.46 10.78 -6.99
N ILE A 40 5.43 10.04 -6.58
CA ILE A 40 5.53 8.61 -6.26
C ILE A 40 4.94 7.82 -7.43
N VAL A 41 5.66 6.81 -7.95
CA VAL A 41 5.16 5.91 -8.99
C VAL A 41 5.12 4.48 -8.47
N LEU A 42 3.93 3.89 -8.45
CA LEU A 42 3.67 2.55 -7.94
C LEU A 42 3.43 1.55 -9.08
N GLN A 43 3.88 0.31 -8.87
CA GLN A 43 3.56 -0.81 -9.75
C GLN A 43 2.19 -1.40 -9.40
N GLU A 44 1.58 -2.07 -10.39
CA GLU A 44 0.24 -2.66 -10.28
C GLU A 44 0.02 -3.51 -9.02
N ALA A 45 0.98 -4.35 -8.64
CA ALA A 45 0.85 -5.20 -7.44
C ALA A 45 0.71 -4.38 -6.14
N SER A 46 1.44 -3.26 -6.04
CA SER A 46 1.33 -2.33 -4.92
C SER A 46 -0.01 -1.60 -4.92
N VAL A 47 -0.45 -1.15 -6.11
CA VAL A 47 -1.76 -0.50 -6.27
C VAL A 47 -2.90 -1.45 -5.90
N ALA A 48 -2.83 -2.71 -6.33
CA ALA A 48 -3.81 -3.73 -5.98
C ALA A 48 -3.88 -4.00 -4.48
N ALA A 49 -2.75 -3.90 -3.75
CA ALA A 49 -2.74 -4.02 -2.30
C ALA A 49 -3.39 -2.82 -1.60
N ILE A 50 -3.13 -1.60 -2.08
CA ILE A 50 -3.79 -0.38 -1.57
C ILE A 50 -5.31 -0.48 -1.76
N VAL A 51 -5.75 -0.87 -2.97
CA VAL A 51 -7.18 -1.03 -3.27
C VAL A 51 -7.81 -2.10 -2.38
N ARG A 52 -7.15 -3.26 -2.22
CA ARG A 52 -7.65 -4.31 -1.32
C ARG A 52 -7.75 -3.81 0.12
N ALA A 53 -6.71 -3.17 0.65
CA ALA A 53 -6.75 -2.64 2.01
C ALA A 53 -7.90 -1.64 2.21
N TYR A 54 -8.09 -0.71 1.28
CA TYR A 54 -9.20 0.24 1.35
C TYR A 54 -10.56 -0.46 1.32
N VAL A 55 -10.80 -1.30 0.30
CA VAL A 55 -12.08 -1.99 0.12
C VAL A 55 -12.40 -2.90 1.30
N ASP A 56 -11.42 -3.66 1.77
CA ASP A 56 -11.57 -4.63 2.85
C ASP A 56 -12.01 -3.97 4.17
N ILE A 57 -11.50 -2.76 4.46
CA ILE A 57 -11.95 -1.98 5.63
C ILE A 57 -13.31 -1.31 5.39
N VAL A 58 -13.46 -0.57 4.30
CA VAL A 58 -14.65 0.27 4.12
C VAL A 58 -15.92 -0.53 3.78
N THR A 59 -15.78 -1.76 3.29
CA THR A 59 -16.91 -2.61 2.90
C THR A 59 -17.23 -3.72 3.90
N HIS A 60 -16.34 -4.02 4.85
CA HIS A 60 -16.59 -5.01 5.89
C HIS A 60 -17.22 -4.35 7.13
N PRO A 61 -18.35 -4.84 7.66
CA PRO A 61 -19.12 -4.13 8.69
C PRO A 61 -18.42 -3.96 10.03
N THR A 62 -17.42 -4.78 10.33
CA THR A 62 -16.71 -4.78 11.62
C THR A 62 -15.19 -4.73 11.52
N ARG A 63 -14.60 -4.79 10.32
CA ARG A 63 -13.14 -4.89 10.19
C ARG A 63 -12.53 -3.51 10.39
N LYS A 64 -11.47 -3.43 11.17
CA LYS A 64 -10.79 -2.20 11.59
C LYS A 64 -9.39 -2.08 11.01
N ALA A 65 -8.73 -3.20 10.72
CA ALA A 65 -7.42 -3.19 10.10
C ALA A 65 -7.15 -4.45 9.26
N VAL A 66 -6.26 -4.29 8.28
CA VAL A 66 -5.67 -5.37 7.49
C VAL A 66 -4.26 -4.93 7.13
N GLU A 67 -3.30 -5.85 7.18
CA GLU A 67 -1.93 -5.59 6.79
C GLU A 67 -1.54 -6.50 5.63
N PHE A 68 -0.99 -5.91 4.56
CA PHE A 68 -0.39 -6.66 3.47
C PHE A 68 1.12 -6.45 3.47
N THR A 69 1.88 -7.53 3.58
CA THR A 69 3.35 -7.53 3.66
C THR A 69 3.99 -8.15 2.43
N GLN A 70 5.23 -7.75 2.14
CA GLN A 70 5.95 -8.26 0.98
C GLN A 70 6.21 -9.76 1.13
N ALA A 71 5.74 -10.53 0.15
CA ALA A 71 6.09 -11.93 -0.02
C ALA A 71 6.67 -12.14 -1.42
N ARG A 72 7.70 -12.98 -1.49
CA ARG A 72 8.26 -13.50 -2.73
C ARG A 72 7.57 -14.82 -3.03
N LEU A 73 6.70 -14.84 -4.04
CA LEU A 73 5.96 -16.05 -4.42
C LEU A 73 6.68 -16.79 -5.55
N SER A 74 6.84 -18.10 -5.39
CA SER A 74 7.39 -18.97 -6.43
C SER A 74 6.45 -19.04 -7.64
N ARG A 75 6.96 -19.51 -8.78
CA ARG A 75 6.12 -19.70 -9.99
C ARG A 75 4.94 -20.63 -9.74
N ASP A 76 5.11 -21.66 -8.92
CA ASP A 76 4.08 -22.68 -8.67
C ASP A 76 3.02 -22.20 -7.66
N SER A 77 3.33 -21.18 -6.85
CA SER A 77 2.43 -20.64 -5.82
C SER A 77 1.64 -19.41 -6.28
N LYS A 78 1.97 -18.84 -7.45
CA LYS A 78 1.25 -17.69 -8.03
C LYS A 78 0.50 -18.07 -9.29
N LYS A 79 -0.60 -17.36 -9.56
CA LYS A 79 -1.32 -17.47 -10.83
C LYS A 79 -0.46 -16.92 -11.98
N PRO A 80 -0.61 -17.44 -13.22
CA PRO A 80 0.05 -16.87 -14.40
C PRO A 80 -0.23 -15.35 -14.53
N GLY A 81 0.80 -14.59 -14.88
CA GLY A 81 0.70 -13.13 -15.06
C GLY A 81 0.93 -12.29 -13.80
N TYR A 82 1.01 -12.90 -12.60
CA TYR A 82 1.30 -12.15 -11.37
C TYR A 82 2.80 -11.88 -11.23
N ALA A 83 3.16 -10.73 -10.63
CA ALA A 83 4.54 -10.41 -10.28
C ALA A 83 5.09 -11.37 -9.20
N GLU A 84 6.41 -11.58 -9.20
CA GLU A 84 7.10 -12.41 -8.20
C GLU A 84 6.99 -11.85 -6.77
N TYR A 85 7.12 -10.53 -6.63
CA TYR A 85 6.88 -9.84 -5.37
C TYR A 85 5.42 -9.38 -5.32
N GLN A 86 4.72 -9.81 -4.29
CA GLN A 86 3.34 -9.43 -4.00
C GLN A 86 3.25 -8.89 -2.58
N LEU A 87 2.16 -8.20 -2.28
CA LEU A 87 1.78 -7.85 -0.92
C LEU A 87 0.63 -8.77 -0.49
N VAL A 88 0.89 -9.71 0.41
CA VAL A 88 -0.08 -10.72 0.88
C VAL A 88 -0.43 -10.47 2.34
N GLU A 89 -1.61 -10.92 2.76
CA GLU A 89 -2.11 -10.65 4.12
C GLU A 89 -1.12 -11.18 5.15
N SER A 90 -0.82 -10.35 6.15
CA SER A 90 0.04 -10.73 7.26
C SER A 90 -0.71 -11.66 8.22
N ASN A 91 0.02 -12.24 9.17
CA ASN A 91 -0.57 -13.00 10.27
C ASN A 91 -0.92 -12.13 11.50
N LYS A 92 -0.76 -10.81 11.44
CA LYS A 92 -1.10 -9.92 12.56
C LYS A 92 -2.61 -9.82 12.71
N SER A 93 -3.06 -9.79 13.96
CA SER A 93 -4.43 -9.44 14.29
C SER A 93 -4.74 -7.96 14.01
N GLU A 94 -6.03 -7.63 13.88
CA GLU A 94 -6.46 -6.25 13.65
C GLU A 94 -5.97 -5.31 14.77
N ASP A 95 -6.04 -5.76 16.03
CA ASP A 95 -5.63 -4.97 17.19
C ASP A 95 -4.12 -4.70 17.21
N GLU A 96 -3.29 -5.66 16.77
CA GLU A 96 -1.85 -5.46 16.62
C GLU A 96 -1.55 -4.39 15.56
N VAL A 97 -2.20 -4.48 14.40
CA VAL A 97 -2.01 -3.52 13.30
C VAL A 97 -2.46 -2.12 13.73
N VAL A 98 -3.63 -1.99 14.34
CA VAL A 98 -4.14 -0.70 14.86
C VAL A 98 -3.16 -0.11 15.88
N SER A 99 -2.70 -0.92 16.82
CA SER A 99 -1.80 -0.46 17.88
C SER A 99 -0.47 0.04 17.33
N GLU A 100 0.14 -0.71 16.40
CA GLU A 100 1.41 -0.34 15.78
C GLU A 100 1.32 0.99 15.03
N TRP A 101 0.35 1.13 14.12
CA TRP A 101 0.23 2.33 13.29
C TRP A 101 -0.28 3.54 14.06
N SER A 102 -1.10 3.34 15.10
CA SER A 102 -1.51 4.42 16.00
C SER A 102 -0.32 5.00 16.77
N ASN A 103 0.62 4.15 17.19
CA ASN A 103 1.83 4.60 17.88
C ASN A 103 2.75 5.37 16.94
N ILE A 104 2.94 4.88 15.70
CA ILE A 104 3.74 5.55 14.67
C ILE A 104 3.17 6.95 14.34
N LEU A 105 1.85 7.08 14.20
CA LEU A 105 1.20 8.37 13.93
C LEU A 105 1.33 9.38 15.08
N ARG A 106 1.41 8.90 16.34
CA ARG A 106 1.55 9.77 17.52
C ARG A 106 2.99 10.22 17.78
N SER A 107 3.98 9.46 17.31
CA SER A 107 5.39 9.72 17.60
C SER A 107 6.01 10.85 16.76
N GLU A 108 5.32 11.36 15.73
CA GLU A 108 5.79 12.50 14.94
C GLU A 108 5.22 13.84 15.46
N PRO A 109 6.06 14.85 15.72
CA PRO A 109 5.59 16.19 16.01
C PRO A 109 4.94 16.80 14.75
N THR A 110 3.74 17.35 14.93
CA THR A 110 2.87 17.88 13.86
C THR A 110 3.41 19.15 13.21
#